data_AF-W2FSZ3-F1
#
_entry.id   AF-W2FSZ3-F1
#
_cell.length_a   1.000
_cell.length_b   1.000
_cell.length_c   1.000
_cell.angle_alpha   90.00
_cell.angle_beta   90.00
_cell.angle_gamma   90.00
#
_symmetry.space_group_name_H-M   'P 1'
#
loop_
_entity.id
_entity.type
_entity.pdbx_description
1 polymer ?
#
loop_
_entity_poly.entity_id
_entity_poly.type
_entity_poly.pdbx_seq_one_letter_code
_entity_poly.pdbx_strand_id
1 'polypeptide(L)' 'VGHGLKKVAEDCDYVVAIKPETDCDVYNETAVANPLCATFSLNTGEYPFGTFEEPW' A
#
# COMPACT_ATOMS: atom_id res chain seq x y z
N VAL A 1 -13.19 9.02 -7.27
CA VAL A 1 -12.01 9.89 -7.52
C VAL A 1 -11.25 9.28 -8.68
N GLY A 2 -11.05 10.05 -9.77
CA GLY A 2 -10.14 9.72 -10.88
C GLY A 2 -10.70 8.97 -12.11
N HIS A 3 -11.87 9.32 -12.65
CA HIS A 3 -12.28 8.78 -13.96
C HIS A 3 -11.43 9.41 -15.09
N GLY A 4 -10.68 8.58 -15.83
CA GLY A 4 -9.81 9.01 -16.93
C GLY A 4 -8.40 9.47 -16.53
N LEU A 5 -8.02 9.35 -15.25
CA LEU A 5 -6.64 9.62 -14.82
C LEU A 5 -5.76 8.38 -14.97
N LYS A 6 -4.52 8.59 -15.42
CA LYS A 6 -3.49 7.54 -15.43
C LYS A 6 -3.23 7.09 -14.00
N LYS A 7 -3.54 5.83 -13.69
CA LYS A 7 -3.15 5.20 -12.43
C LYS A 7 -1.63 4.98 -12.47
N VAL A 8 -0.94 5.36 -11.40
CA VAL A 8 0.49 5.14 -11.23
C VAL A 8 0.66 4.59 -9.81
N ALA A 9 1.41 3.50 -9.68
CA ALA A 9 1.88 2.98 -8.40
C ALA A 9 3.39 2.80 -8.51
N GLU A 10 4.08 2.93 -7.38
CA GLU A 10 5.52 2.74 -7.29
C GLU A 10 5.81 1.41 -6.59
N ASP A 11 6.87 0.74 -7.01
CA ASP A 11 7.33 -0.50 -6.39
C ASP A 11 7.93 -0.18 -5.03
N CYS A 12 7.20 -0.50 -3.96
CA CYS A 12 7.64 -0.23 -2.59
C CYS A 12 6.86 -1.07 -1.58
N ASP A 13 7.36 -1.08 -0.34
CA ASP A 13 6.65 -1.62 0.81
C ASP A 13 5.74 -0.54 1.41
N TYR A 14 4.45 -0.89 1.52
CA TYR A 14 3.42 -0.02 2.08
C TYR A 14 3.00 -0.53 3.44
N VAL A 15 2.76 0.40 4.37
CA VAL A 15 2.22 0.10 5.70
C VAL A 15 0.89 0.82 5.87
N VAL A 16 -0.14 0.07 6.27
CA VAL A 16 -1.50 0.60 6.46
C VAL A 16 -1.94 0.39 7.90
N ALA A 17 -2.38 1.47 8.53
CA ALA A 17 -3.05 1.45 9.82
C ALA A 17 -4.51 1.02 9.65
N ILE A 18 -4.90 -0.08 10.27
CA ILE A 18 -6.26 -0.64 10.16
C ILE A 18 -7.29 0.17 10.96
N LYS A 19 -6.85 0.85 12.02
CA LYS A 19 -7.67 1.71 12.87
C LYS A 19 -7.22 3.17 12.76
N PRO A 20 -8.16 4.13 12.78
CA PRO A 20 -7.83 5.55 12.63
C PRO A 20 -6.95 6.10 13.75
N GLU A 21 -6.98 5.46 14.92
CA GLU A 21 -6.18 5.82 16.10
C GLU A 21 -4.79 5.14 16.11
N THR A 22 -4.50 4.28 15.13
CA THR A 22 -3.24 3.52 15.06
C THR A 22 -2.17 4.30 14.31
N ASP A 23 -1.00 4.45 14.95
CA ASP A 23 0.22 4.93 14.32
C ASP A 23 1.19 3.75 14.13
N CYS A 24 1.74 3.62 12.92
CA CYS A 24 2.61 2.50 12.54
C CYS A 24 4.10 2.84 12.62
N ASP A 25 4.46 4.02 13.15
CA ASP A 25 5.84 4.50 13.35
C ASP A 25 6.80 4.12 12.20
N VAL A 26 6.39 4.40 10.96
CA VAL A 26 7.09 3.95 9.74
C VAL A 26 8.49 4.56 9.54
N TYR A 27 8.89 5.50 10.40
CA TYR A 27 10.20 6.15 10.38
C TYR A 27 11.16 5.62 11.44
N ASN A 28 10.70 4.72 12.31
CA ASN A 28 11.48 4.13 13.37
C ASN A 28 11.59 2.62 13.17
N GLU A 29 12.59 2.21 12.41
CA GLU A 29 12.84 0.81 12.03
C GLU A 29 13.03 -0.13 13.24
N THR A 30 13.34 0.42 14.41
CA THR A 30 13.54 -0.35 15.65
C THR A 30 12.30 -0.45 16.52
N ALA A 31 11.21 0.25 16.17
CA ALA A 31 9.97 0.20 16.92
C ALA A 31 9.29 -1.17 16.80
N VAL A 32 8.61 -1.59 17.88
CA VAL A 32 7.77 -2.78 17.83
C VAL A 32 6.54 -2.48 16.96
N ALA A 33 6.36 -3.26 15.90
CA ALA A 33 5.21 -3.11 15.01
C ALA A 33 3.89 -3.30 15.78
N ASN A 34 2.99 -2.34 15.63
CA ASN A 34 1.65 -2.45 16.20
C ASN A 34 0.89 -3.57 15.46
N PRO A 35 0.18 -4.48 16.17
CA PRO A 35 -0.56 -5.58 15.55
C PRO A 35 -1.68 -5.13 14.59
N LEU A 36 -2.07 -3.84 14.62
CA LEU A 36 -3.04 -3.24 13.72
C LEU A 36 -2.39 -2.52 12.52
N CYS A 37 -1.10 -2.73 12.29
CA CYS A 37 -0.39 -2.31 11.10
C CYS A 37 -0.20 -3.49 10.15
N ALA A 38 -0.70 -3.36 8.93
CA ALA A 38 -0.52 -4.35 7.88
C ALA A 38 0.53 -3.84 6.88
N THR A 39 1.46 -4.71 6.53
CA THR A 39 2.48 -4.43 5.49
C THR A 39 2.15 -5.21 4.24
N PHE A 40 2.22 -4.56 3.08
CA PHE A 40 2.16 -5.24 1.79
C PHE A 40 3.19 -4.64 0.83
N SER A 41 3.82 -5.51 0.05
CA SER A 41 4.74 -5.09 -1.01
C SER A 41 3.94 -4.94 -2.29
N LEU A 42 4.04 -3.78 -2.92
CA LEU A 42 3.53 -3.56 -4.26
C LEU A 42 4.71 -3.71 -5.23
N ASN A 43 4.57 -4.64 -6.17
CA ASN A 43 5.53 -4.83 -7.25
C ASN A 43 4.72 -4.85 -8.55
N THR A 44 4.78 -3.74 -9.29
CA THR A 44 4.09 -3.56 -10.56
C THR A 44 4.65 -4.47 -11.65
N GLY A 45 5.89 -4.97 -11.52
CA GLY A 45 6.48 -5.90 -12.48
C GLY A 45 6.48 -5.37 -13.92
N GLU A 46 6.31 -6.26 -14.91
CA GLU A 46 6.19 -5.89 -16.34
C GLU A 46 4.83 -5.27 -16.71
N TYR A 47 3.81 -5.36 -15.83
CA TYR A 47 2.44 -4.97 -16.16
C TYR A 47 2.06 -3.64 -15.50
N PRO A 48 1.58 -2.64 -16.25
CA PRO A 48 1.21 -1.35 -15.67
C PRO A 48 0.13 -1.52 -14.58
N PHE A 49 0.32 -0.86 -13.43
CA PHE A 49 -0.63 -0.91 -12.33
C PHE A 49 -2.07 -0.60 -12.79
N GLY A 50 -3.02 -1.46 -12.41
CA GLY A 50 -4.44 -1.31 -12.78
C GLY A 50 -4.82 -1.80 -14.18
N THR A 51 -3.98 -2.62 -14.82
CA THR A 51 -4.28 -3.30 -16.11
C THR A 51 -4.94 -4.66 -15.96
N PHE A 52 -4.91 -5.27 -14.76
CA PHE A 52 -5.76 -6.41 -14.45
C PHE A 52 -7.17 -5.90 -14.16
N GLU A 53 -8.15 -6.33 -14.98
CA GLU A 53 -9.56 -6.23 -14.61
C GLU A 53 -9.83 -7.24 -13.48
N GLU A 54 -10.14 -6.74 -12.29
CA GLU A 54 -10.62 -7.59 -11.21
C GLU A 54 -12.02 -8.11 -11.56
N PRO A 55 -12.25 -9.44 -11.59
CA PRO A 55 -13.46 -10.04 -12.13
C PRO A 55 -14.70 -9.95 -11.19
N TRP A 56 -14.78 -8.93 -10.33
CA TRP A 56 -15.87 -8.77 -9.37
C TRP A 56 -16.43 -7.35 -9.28
#